data_AF-A0A6L5JVQ3-F1
#
_entry.id   AF-A0A6L5JVQ3-F1
#
_cell.length_a   1.000
_cell.length_b   1.000
_cell.length_c   1.000
_cell.angle_alpha   90.00
_cell.angle_beta   90.00
_cell.angle_gamma   90.00
#
_symmetry.space_group_name_H-M   'P 1'
#
loop_
_entity.id
_entity.type
_entity.pdbx_description
1 polymer ?
#
loop_
_entity_poly.entity_id
_entity_poly.type
_entity_poly.pdbx_seq_one_letter_code
_entity_poly.pdbx_strand_id
1 'polypeptide(L)'
;MPASDRRKYELAVFILIVVILLAFLFPALERTRVQIEEAAVQTEVAALRVELLDYLAHHELVGGALPASDNPLRWVQRQPDAYLGELAVPPAASTTGVWYFNRSRGELVYRYRRGNEARFRLVRGVEATGAAARLAGVGLLRLDDGPP
;
A
#
# COMPACT_ATOMS: atom_id res chain seq x y z
N MET A 1 0.12 -55.84 -29.44
CA MET A 1 0.00 -54.89 -28.30
C MET A 1 0.02 -53.45 -28.83
N PRO A 2 -1.14 -52.78 -29.04
CA PRO A 2 -1.16 -51.37 -29.47
C PRO A 2 -1.86 -50.40 -28.50
N ALA A 3 -2.53 -50.89 -27.46
CA ALA A 3 -3.34 -50.05 -26.57
C ALA A 3 -2.52 -49.20 -25.58
N SER A 4 -1.26 -49.58 -25.29
CA SER A 4 -0.40 -48.91 -24.33
C SER A 4 0.08 -47.55 -24.82
N ASP A 5 0.38 -47.40 -26.10
CA ASP A 5 1.00 -46.18 -26.61
C ASP A 5 -0.02 -45.06 -26.77
N ARG A 6 -1.24 -45.38 -27.22
CA ARG A 6 -2.35 -44.41 -27.26
C ARG A 6 -2.64 -43.79 -25.89
N ARG A 7 -2.65 -44.60 -24.82
CA ARG A 7 -2.86 -44.11 -23.44
C ARG A 7 -1.71 -43.23 -22.94
N LYS A 8 -0.47 -43.55 -23.31
CA LYS A 8 0.70 -42.71 -23.00
C LYS A 8 0.63 -41.37 -23.72
N TYR A 9 0.23 -41.33 -24.99
CA TYR A 9 0.04 -40.08 -25.73
C TYR A 9 -1.09 -39.24 -25.16
N GLU A 10 -2.21 -39.87 -24.79
CA GLU A 10 -3.34 -39.18 -24.14
C GLU A 10 -2.92 -38.56 -22.80
N LEU A 11 -2.20 -39.32 -21.97
CA LEU A 11 -1.60 -38.81 -20.73
C LEU A 11 -0.59 -37.69 -21.00
N ALA A 12 0.28 -37.83 -22.00
CA ALA A 12 1.28 -36.82 -22.32
C ALA A 12 0.63 -35.50 -22.78
N VAL A 13 -0.41 -35.58 -23.62
CA VAL A 13 -1.18 -34.41 -24.06
C VAL A 13 -1.92 -33.78 -22.89
N PHE A 14 -2.53 -34.58 -22.02
CA PHE A 14 -3.20 -34.08 -20.83
C PHE A 14 -2.23 -33.37 -19.89
N ILE A 15 -1.06 -33.96 -19.62
CA ILE A 15 -0.01 -33.35 -18.80
C ILE A 15 0.47 -32.04 -19.45
N LEU A 16 0.69 -32.03 -20.77
CA LEU A 16 1.11 -30.82 -21.48
C LEU A 16 0.08 -29.70 -21.34
N ILE A 17 -1.21 -30.00 -21.51
CA ILE A 17 -2.30 -29.05 -21.32
C ILE A 17 -2.29 -28.53 -19.88
N VAL A 18 -2.22 -29.43 -18.87
CA VAL A 18 -2.19 -29.04 -17.45
C VAL A 18 -0.99 -28.14 -17.14
N VAL A 19 0.20 -28.45 -17.65
CA VAL A 19 1.41 -27.64 -17.46
C VAL A 19 1.23 -26.25 -18.07
N ILE A 20 0.67 -26.16 -19.29
CA ILE A 20 0.37 -24.87 -19.92
C ILE A 20 -0.63 -24.09 -19.06
N LEU A 21 -1.73 -24.71 -18.64
CA LEU A 21 -2.74 -24.06 -17.80
C LEU A 21 -2.14 -23.54 -16.48
N LEU A 22 -1.31 -24.35 -15.81
CA LEU A 22 -0.63 -23.94 -14.59
C LEU A 22 0.32 -22.76 -14.85
N ALA A 23 1.09 -22.80 -15.94
CA ALA A 23 2.02 -21.72 -16.30
C ALA A 23 1.31 -20.37 -16.52
N PHE A 24 0.07 -20.37 -16.99
CA PHE A 24 -0.75 -19.15 -17.11
C PHE A 24 -1.47 -18.77 -15.82
N LEU A 25 -1.91 -19.74 -15.02
CA LEU A 25 -2.68 -19.51 -13.79
C LEU A 25 -1.82 -18.88 -12.69
N PHE A 26 -0.58 -19.34 -12.50
CA PHE A 26 0.31 -18.82 -11.45
C PHE A 26 0.54 -17.30 -11.59
N PRO A 27 0.96 -16.77 -12.77
CA PRO A 27 1.12 -15.33 -12.96
C PRO A 27 -0.19 -14.55 -12.81
N ALA A 28 -1.33 -15.13 -13.23
CA ALA A 28 -2.63 -14.48 -13.09
C ALA A 28 -3.00 -14.30 -11.61
N LEU A 29 -2.84 -15.35 -10.80
CA LEU A 29 -3.07 -15.30 -9.36
C LEU A 29 -2.16 -14.28 -8.65
N GLU A 30 -0.91 -14.18 -9.06
CA GLU A 30 0.02 -13.20 -8.52
C GLU A 30 -0.40 -11.76 -8.83
N ARG A 31 -0.80 -11.48 -10.08
CA ARG A 31 -1.29 -10.16 -10.47
C ARG A 31 -2.54 -9.77 -9.70
N THR A 32 -3.49 -10.69 -9.55
CA THR A 32 -4.70 -10.44 -8.76
C THR A 32 -4.37 -10.13 -7.30
N ARG A 33 -3.40 -10.83 -6.69
CA ARG A 33 -2.98 -10.54 -5.31
C ARG A 33 -2.36 -9.16 -5.15
N VAL A 34 -1.48 -8.76 -6.06
CA VAL A 34 -0.87 -7.42 -6.03
C VAL A 34 -1.92 -6.32 -6.17
N GLN A 35 -2.89 -6.50 -7.07
CA GLN A 35 -3.97 -5.54 -7.25
C GLN A 35 -4.86 -5.42 -6.01
N ILE A 36 -5.13 -6.53 -5.31
CA ILE A 36 -5.90 -6.52 -4.07
C ILE A 36 -5.13 -5.80 -2.96
N GLU A 37 -3.83 -6.08 -2.80
CA GLU A 37 -3.00 -5.44 -1.77
C GLU A 37 -2.87 -3.92 -2.03
N GLU A 38 -2.67 -3.50 -3.29
CA GLU A 38 -2.69 -2.09 -3.67
C GLU A 38 -4.05 -1.43 -3.39
N ALA A 39 -5.15 -2.09 -3.74
CA ALA A 39 -6.49 -1.57 -3.47
C ALA A 39 -6.77 -1.42 -1.97
N ALA A 40 -6.25 -2.33 -1.14
CA ALA A 40 -6.34 -2.23 0.31
C ALA A 40 -5.54 -1.03 0.84
N VAL A 41 -4.30 -0.85 0.37
CA VAL A 41 -3.46 0.31 0.71
C VAL A 41 -4.14 1.62 0.31
N GLN A 42 -4.69 1.71 -0.90
CA GLN A 42 -5.40 2.91 -1.36
C GLN A 42 -6.65 3.20 -0.54
N THR A 43 -7.38 2.16 -0.14
CA THR A 43 -8.58 2.29 0.70
C THR A 43 -8.22 2.83 2.09
N GLU A 44 -7.16 2.30 2.69
CA GLU A 44 -6.65 2.80 3.97
C GLU A 44 -6.17 4.26 3.88
N VAL A 45 -5.40 4.59 2.84
CA VAL A 45 -4.93 5.96 2.61
C VAL A 45 -6.11 6.91 2.35
N ALA A 46 -7.15 6.47 1.65
CA ALA A 46 -8.36 7.25 1.44
C ALA A 46 -9.10 7.51 2.76
N ALA A 47 -9.24 6.49 3.62
CA ALA A 47 -9.82 6.64 4.95
C ALA A 47 -9.01 7.62 5.81
N LEU A 48 -7.68 7.50 5.82
CA LEU A 48 -6.78 8.44 6.51
C LEU A 48 -6.94 9.88 5.99
N ARG A 49 -7.07 10.07 4.68
CA ARG A 49 -7.33 11.40 4.09
C ARG A 49 -8.65 11.97 4.59
N VAL A 50 -9.71 11.18 4.63
CA VAL A 50 -11.02 11.65 5.13
C VAL A 50 -10.91 12.06 6.60
N GLU A 51 -10.30 11.24 7.47
CA GLU A 51 -10.13 11.59 8.89
C GLU A 51 -9.24 12.82 9.08
N LEU A 52 -8.17 12.99 8.28
CA LEU A 52 -7.35 14.19 8.30
C LEU A 52 -8.14 15.44 7.87
N LEU A 53 -8.95 15.33 6.81
CA LEU A 53 -9.79 16.43 6.34
C LEU A 53 -10.85 16.81 7.38
N ASP A 54 -11.46 15.82 8.03
CA ASP A 54 -12.43 16.05 9.10
C ASP A 54 -11.78 16.76 10.29
N TYR A 55 -10.59 16.32 10.73
CA TYR A 55 -9.82 16.98 11.77
C TYR A 55 -9.49 18.44 11.41
N LEU A 56 -9.02 18.66 10.17
CA LEU A 56 -8.68 19.99 9.67
C LEU A 56 -9.92 20.89 9.54
N ALA A 57 -11.06 20.35 9.14
CA ALA A 57 -12.31 21.10 9.05
C ALA A 57 -12.80 21.54 10.44
N HIS A 58 -12.76 20.66 11.44
CA HIS A 58 -13.06 21.02 12.82
C HIS A 58 -12.08 22.07 13.35
N HIS A 59 -10.80 21.98 12.98
CA HIS A 59 -9.77 22.94 13.37
C HIS A 59 -9.99 24.33 12.77
N GLU A 60 -10.33 24.45 11.49
CA GLU A 60 -10.67 25.73 10.84
C GLU A 60 -11.87 26.43 11.52
N LEU A 61 -12.82 25.64 12.02
CA LEU A 61 -14.03 26.18 12.69
C LEU A 61 -13.78 26.60 14.15
N VAL A 62 -12.99 25.82 14.89
CA VAL A 62 -12.80 26.00 16.35
C VAL A 62 -11.56 26.84 16.66
N GLY A 63 -10.58 26.86 15.74
CA GLY A 63 -9.26 27.42 15.97
C GLY A 63 -8.42 26.57 16.93
N GLY A 64 -7.10 26.57 16.75
CA GLY A 64 -6.18 25.84 17.61
C GLY A 64 -4.77 25.74 17.03
N ALA A 65 -3.86 25.05 17.71
CA ALA A 65 -2.56 24.69 17.13
C ALA A 65 -2.69 23.32 16.42
N LEU A 66 -2.21 23.23 15.18
CA LEU A 66 -2.07 21.95 14.50
C LEU A 66 -1.05 21.08 15.26
N PRO A 67 -1.19 19.74 15.25
CA PRO A 67 -0.22 18.87 15.88
C PRO A 67 1.17 19.07 15.26
N ALA A 68 2.19 19.17 16.12
CA ALA A 68 3.59 19.33 15.67
C ALA A 68 4.18 18.07 15.02
N SER A 69 3.49 16.93 15.13
CA SER A 69 3.96 15.66 14.57
C SER A 69 3.80 15.64 13.06
N ASP A 70 4.81 15.16 12.33
CA ASP A 70 4.71 14.90 10.88
C ASP A 70 4.09 13.54 10.57
N ASN A 71 3.81 12.74 11.61
CA ASN A 71 3.16 11.45 11.45
C ASN A 71 1.64 11.66 11.31
N PRO A 72 1.04 11.37 10.14
CA PRO A 72 -0.39 11.54 9.93
C PRO A 72 -1.22 10.68 10.89
N LEU A 73 -0.68 9.53 11.34
CA LEU A 73 -1.34 8.64 12.30
C LEU A 73 -1.42 9.22 13.72
N ARG A 74 -0.69 10.31 14.01
CA ARG A 74 -0.81 11.05 15.27
C ARG A 74 -1.93 12.10 15.24
N TRP A 75 -2.47 12.39 14.06
CA TRP A 75 -3.54 13.37 13.84
C TRP A 75 -4.90 12.68 13.82
N VAL A 76 -4.93 11.44 13.33
CA VAL A 76 -6.14 10.61 13.25
C VAL A 76 -6.28 9.70 14.47
N GLN A 77 -7.50 9.31 14.80
CA GLN A 77 -7.76 8.40 15.92
C GLN A 77 -7.57 6.93 15.52
N ARG A 78 -7.80 6.58 14.25
CA ARG A 78 -7.66 5.22 13.75
C ARG A 78 -6.23 4.95 13.30
N GLN A 79 -5.67 3.82 13.73
CA GLN A 79 -4.42 3.29 13.20
C GLN A 79 -4.73 2.13 12.25
N PRO A 80 -4.07 2.06 11.08
CA PRO A 80 -4.18 0.93 10.18
C PRO A 80 -3.74 -0.37 10.86
N ASP A 81 -4.37 -1.48 10.48
CA ASP A 81 -3.93 -2.80 10.92
C ASP A 81 -2.48 -3.06 10.47
N ALA A 82 -1.73 -3.79 11.30
CA ALA A 82 -0.30 -4.05 11.12
C ALA A 82 0.60 -2.79 11.12
N TYR A 83 0.19 -1.73 11.83
CA TYR A 83 1.07 -0.60 12.13
C TYR A 83 2.10 -0.95 13.22
N LEU A 84 3.37 -0.91 12.85
CA LEU A 84 4.52 -1.21 13.73
C LEU A 84 4.98 0.00 14.54
N GLY A 85 4.39 1.18 14.34
CA GLY A 85 4.79 2.42 15.00
C GLY A 85 5.82 3.23 14.23
N GLU A 86 6.51 4.10 14.97
CA GLU A 86 7.53 5.01 14.45
C GLU A 86 8.92 4.38 14.56
N LEU A 87 9.49 3.99 13.41
CA LEU A 87 10.76 3.30 13.32
C LEU A 87 11.83 4.21 12.69
N ALA A 88 13.05 4.17 13.24
CA ALA A 88 14.21 4.82 12.62
C ALA A 88 14.86 3.94 11.53
N VAL A 89 14.71 2.62 11.65
CA VAL A 89 15.25 1.63 10.72
C VAL A 89 14.08 0.87 10.09
N PRO A 90 14.10 0.61 8.77
CA PRO A 90 13.07 -0.19 8.13
C PRO A 90 12.91 -1.55 8.83
N PRO A 91 11.68 -2.01 9.11
CA PRO A 91 11.44 -3.30 9.73
C PRO A 91 11.97 -4.42 8.83
N ALA A 92 12.43 -5.54 9.40
CA ALA A 92 12.85 -6.70 8.61
C ALA A 92 11.71 -7.20 7.70
N ALA A 93 12.04 -7.95 6.65
CA ALA A 93 11.03 -8.49 5.74
C ALA A 93 9.99 -9.31 6.52
N SER A 94 8.73 -8.90 6.41
CA SER A 94 7.61 -9.52 7.12
C SER A 94 6.84 -10.48 6.21
N THR A 95 6.18 -11.48 6.82
CA THR A 95 5.34 -12.44 6.09
C THR A 95 4.08 -11.79 5.50
N THR A 96 3.69 -10.64 6.04
CA THR A 96 2.55 -9.80 5.62
C THR A 96 3.03 -8.38 5.39
N GLY A 97 2.33 -7.60 4.56
CA GLY A 97 2.61 -6.18 4.42
C GLY A 97 2.39 -5.43 5.74
N VAL A 98 3.24 -4.46 6.04
CA VAL A 98 3.26 -3.74 7.32
C VAL A 98 3.33 -2.24 7.11
N TRP A 99 2.64 -1.50 7.98
CA TRP A 99 2.73 -0.05 8.06
C TRP A 99 3.77 0.37 9.09
N TYR A 100 4.59 1.35 8.77
CA TYR A 100 5.47 2.00 9.76
C TYR A 100 5.73 3.44 9.37
N PHE A 101 6.03 4.28 10.35
CA PHE A 101 6.44 5.66 10.10
C PHE A 101 7.96 5.76 10.20
N ASN A 102 8.61 6.14 9.10
CA ASN A 102 10.04 6.37 9.06
C ASN A 102 10.37 7.73 9.68
N ARG A 103 10.91 7.72 10.90
CA ARG A 103 11.28 8.94 11.64
C ARG A 103 12.42 9.72 11.00
N SER A 104 13.34 9.04 10.33
CA SER A 104 14.49 9.68 9.69
C SER A 104 14.09 10.47 8.45
N ARG A 105 13.00 10.08 7.78
CA ARG A 105 12.51 10.71 6.55
C ARG A 105 11.21 11.47 6.71
N GLY A 106 10.51 11.33 7.83
CA GLY A 106 9.18 11.91 8.05
C GLY A 106 8.12 11.32 7.12
N GLU A 107 8.22 10.03 6.80
CA GLU A 107 7.38 9.37 5.79
C GLU A 107 6.59 8.22 6.42
N LEU A 108 5.31 8.12 6.10
CA LEU A 108 4.51 6.93 6.35
C LEU A 108 4.77 5.93 5.22
N VAL A 109 5.19 4.73 5.57
CA VAL A 109 5.58 3.70 4.59
C VAL A 109 4.75 2.45 4.81
N TYR A 110 4.14 1.97 3.73
CA TYR A 110 3.65 0.60 3.66
C TYR A 110 4.68 -0.26 2.96
N ARG A 111 5.21 -1.26 3.65
CA ARG A 111 6.14 -2.23 3.06
C ARG A 111 5.37 -3.49 2.69
N TYR A 112 5.32 -3.76 1.39
CA TYR A 112 4.72 -4.99 0.86
C TYR A 112 5.59 -6.19 1.24
N ARG A 113 4.98 -7.38 1.31
CA ARG A 113 5.69 -8.64 1.57
C ARG A 113 6.86 -8.87 0.60
N ARG A 114 6.71 -8.46 -0.67
CA ARG A 114 7.73 -8.64 -1.73
C ARG A 114 8.90 -7.64 -1.65
N GLY A 115 8.90 -6.72 -0.68
CA GLY A 115 9.97 -5.75 -0.49
C GLY A 115 9.79 -4.43 -1.24
N ASN A 116 8.74 -4.30 -2.06
CA ASN A 116 8.30 -3.01 -2.54
C ASN A 116 7.80 -2.16 -1.36
N GLU A 117 7.79 -0.84 -1.54
CA GLU A 117 7.30 0.10 -0.54
C GLU A 117 6.39 1.11 -1.23
N ALA A 118 5.26 1.42 -0.60
CA ALA A 118 4.46 2.59 -0.94
C ALA A 118 4.72 3.66 0.11
N ARG A 119 5.12 4.85 -0.33
CA ARG A 119 5.58 5.92 0.55
C ARG A 119 4.66 7.12 0.49
N PHE A 120 4.33 7.65 1.66
CA PHE A 120 3.43 8.77 1.81
C PHE A 120 4.05 9.81 2.75
N ARG A 121 3.88 11.09 2.43
CA ARG A 121 4.37 12.19 3.25
C ARG A 121 3.25 13.17 3.53
N LEU A 122 3.15 13.58 4.80
CA LEU A 122 2.32 14.71 5.19
C LEU A 122 3.05 15.99 4.76
N VAL A 123 2.46 16.72 3.82
CA VAL A 123 3.03 17.95 3.26
C VAL A 123 2.18 19.15 3.68
N ARG A 124 2.82 20.31 3.84
CA ARG A 124 2.18 21.55 4.28
C ARG A 124 2.49 22.71 3.33
N GLY A 125 1.60 23.69 3.26
CA GLY A 125 1.74 24.89 2.43
C GLY A 125 1.78 24.60 0.93
N VAL A 126 2.81 25.12 0.25
CA VAL A 126 2.96 25.04 -1.21
C VAL A 126 3.20 23.61 -1.68
N GLU A 127 3.88 22.77 -0.88
CA GLU A 127 4.13 21.36 -1.20
C GLU A 127 2.85 20.53 -1.22
N ALA A 128 1.81 20.94 -0.49
CA ALA A 128 0.51 20.27 -0.48
C ALA A 128 -0.27 20.44 -1.79
N THR A 129 0.17 21.32 -2.70
CA THR A 129 -0.51 21.56 -3.99
C THR A 129 -0.54 20.31 -4.87
N GLY A 130 0.46 19.42 -4.75
CA GLY A 130 0.50 18.15 -5.49
C GLY A 130 -0.26 16.99 -4.82
N ALA A 131 -0.81 17.18 -3.62
CA ALA A 131 -1.52 16.13 -2.93
C ALA A 131 -2.94 15.96 -3.49
N ALA A 132 -3.36 14.70 -3.71
CA ALA A 132 -4.68 14.37 -4.24
C ALA A 132 -5.85 14.91 -3.39
N ALA A 133 -5.63 15.12 -2.09
CA ALA A 133 -6.56 15.77 -1.18
C ALA A 133 -5.79 16.68 -0.22
N ARG A 134 -6.23 17.94 -0.11
CA ARG A 134 -5.63 18.95 0.77
C ARG A 134 -6.70 19.88 1.36
N LEU A 135 -6.49 20.31 2.60
CA LEU A 135 -7.32 21.32 3.27
C LEU A 135 -6.43 22.13 4.24
N ALA A 136 -6.71 23.42 4.41
CA ALA A 136 -5.88 24.33 5.21
C ALA A 136 -4.37 24.31 4.83
N GLY A 137 -4.06 24.00 3.57
CA GLY A 137 -2.68 23.84 3.10
C GLY A 137 -1.97 22.57 3.57
N VAL A 138 -2.65 21.62 4.21
CA VAL A 138 -2.09 20.31 4.60
C VAL A 138 -2.65 19.21 3.70
N GLY A 139 -1.80 18.29 3.26
CA GLY A 139 -2.22 17.16 2.42
C GLY A 139 -1.32 15.93 2.58
N LEU A 140 -1.81 14.77 2.14
CA LEU A 140 -1.07 13.51 2.16
C LEU A 140 -0.63 13.13 0.74
N LEU A 141 0.64 13.36 0.43
CA LEU A 141 1.25 13.13 -0.87
C LEU A 141 1.83 11.71 -0.96
N ARG A 142 1.58 10.99 -2.06
CA ARG A 142 2.29 9.74 -2.38
C ARG A 142 3.60 10.08 -3.08
N LEU A 143 4.71 9.54 -2.59
CA LEU A 143 6.06 9.83 -3.10
C LEU A 143 6.45 8.92 -4.27
N ASP A 144 5.74 7.82 -4.50
CA ASP A 144 5.99 6.91 -5.63
C ASP A 144 5.59 7.54 -6.98
N ASP A 145 4.79 8.61 -6.95
CA ASP A 145 4.31 9.36 -8.12
C ASP A 145 5.10 10.68 -8.36
N GLY A 146 6.24 10.87 -7.68
CA GLY A 146 7.10 12.04 -7.89
C GLY A 146 7.80 11.99 -9.26
N PRO A 147 7.98 13.12 -9.97
CA PRO A 147 8.64 13.10 -11.27
C PRO A 147 10.12 12.66 -11.11
N PRO A 148 10.70 12.05 -12.16
CA PRO A 148 12.08 11.57 -12.16
C PRO A 148 13.12 12.67 -11.90
#